data_AF-A0A3B0RPY6-F1
#
_entry.id   AF-A0A3B0RPY6-F1
#
_cell.length_a   1.000
_cell.length_b   1.000
_cell.length_c   1.000
_cell.angle_alpha   90.00
_cell.angle_beta   90.00
_cell.angle_gamma   90.00
#
_symmetry.space_group_name_H-M   'P 1'
#
loop_
_entity.id
_entity.type
_entity.pdbx_description
1 polymer ?
#
loop_
_entity_poly.entity_id
_entity_poly.type
_entity_poly.pdbx_seq_one_letter_code
_entity_poly.pdbx_strand_id
1 'polypeptide(L)'
;MDFDLAATDDEREFRSRLGEFLDRELTPEICRQHSMDLGLGSEARAFALKLGATGWLGRGWPEKYGGSGGSVVDEYILVQEFARREAFVPNIVARFMCGPVMLRHGGEAMKADFLPRIARGEIEFSLGYTEPSSGSDLASMRMRAVDDGDSFIISGQKIFNTQSHFADYHWLAVRTDPEAPRHCGISLLVVDQRAPGITIRPIETLGGERTNEVFYDEVRVP
;
A
#
# COMPACT_ATOMS: atom_id res chain seq x y z
N MET A 1 18.74 31.93 11.57
CA MET A 1 17.59 31.01 11.54
C MET A 1 17.76 30.16 12.78
N ASP A 2 16.85 30.29 13.73
CA ASP A 2 16.85 29.52 14.97
C ASP A 2 16.10 28.22 14.71
N PHE A 3 16.76 27.07 14.87
CA PHE A 3 16.17 25.76 14.63
C PHE A 3 15.85 25.14 15.98
N ASP A 4 14.60 25.32 16.42
CA ASP A 4 14.09 24.54 17.55
C ASP A 4 13.64 23.17 17.03
N LEU A 5 14.37 22.13 17.45
CA LEU A 5 14.10 20.73 17.12
C LEU A 5 13.38 20.00 18.25
N ALA A 6 12.98 20.71 19.31
CA ALA A 6 12.23 20.10 20.40
C ALA A 6 10.83 19.71 19.90
N ALA A 7 10.39 18.50 20.28
CA ALA A 7 9.01 18.09 20.03
C ALA A 7 8.04 19.05 20.72
N THR A 8 6.86 19.26 20.14
CA THR A 8 5.77 19.98 20.80
C THR A 8 5.13 19.12 21.90
N ASP A 9 4.29 19.71 22.74
CA ASP A 9 3.53 18.94 23.75
C ASP A 9 2.57 17.95 23.07
N ASP A 10 1.92 18.35 21.99
CA ASP A 10 1.01 17.51 21.21
C ASP A 10 1.75 16.30 20.60
N GLU A 11 2.95 16.51 20.06
CA GLU A 11 3.82 15.44 19.53
C GLU A 11 4.29 14.48 20.63
N ARG A 12 4.61 15.00 21.83
CA ARG A 12 4.95 14.17 22.99
C ARG A 12 3.77 13.33 23.45
N GLU A 13 2.59 13.93 23.55
CA GLU A 13 1.36 13.22 23.94
C GLU A 13 1.01 12.14 22.92
N PHE A 14 1.04 12.46 21.63
CA PHE A 14 0.77 11.49 20.57
C PHE A 14 1.74 10.32 20.63
N ARG A 15 3.05 10.59 20.77
CA ARG A 15 4.06 9.55 20.93
C ARG A 15 3.79 8.65 22.14
N SER A 16 3.45 9.23 23.30
CA SER A 16 3.14 8.47 24.52
C SER A 16 1.94 7.54 24.29
N ARG A 17 0.83 8.09 23.76
CA ARG A 17 -0.40 7.33 23.51
C ARG A 17 -0.22 6.23 22.47
N LEU A 18 0.54 6.51 21.41
CA LEU A 18 0.90 5.53 20.41
C LEU A 18 1.77 4.43 21.03
N GLY A 19 2.79 4.78 21.82
CA GLY A 19 3.64 3.83 22.51
C GLY A 19 2.86 2.89 23.42
N GLU A 20 2.00 3.42 24.29
CA GLU A 20 1.13 2.63 25.18
C GLU A 20 0.18 1.70 24.42
N PHE A 21 -0.36 2.17 23.30
CA PHE A 21 -1.20 1.33 22.44
C PHE A 21 -0.38 0.19 21.83
N LEU A 22 0.80 0.47 21.27
CA LEU A 22 1.65 -0.55 20.66
C LEU A 22 2.14 -1.55 21.70
N ASP A 23 2.57 -1.12 22.89
CA ASP A 23 3.02 -2.01 23.95
C ASP A 23 1.93 -2.98 24.43
N ARG A 24 0.66 -2.58 24.30
CA ARG A 24 -0.49 -3.42 24.65
C ARG A 24 -0.95 -4.33 23.52
N GLU A 25 -0.99 -3.82 22.29
CA GLU A 25 -1.68 -4.48 21.17
C GLU A 25 -0.74 -5.21 20.21
N LEU A 26 0.54 -4.83 20.16
CA LEU A 26 1.53 -5.39 19.24
C LEU A 26 2.15 -6.65 19.85
N THR A 27 1.70 -7.82 19.38
CA THR A 27 2.23 -9.11 19.84
C THR A 27 3.48 -9.50 19.04
N PRO A 28 4.36 -10.36 19.59
CA PRO A 28 5.49 -10.92 18.84
C PRO A 28 5.07 -11.64 17.55
N GLU A 29 3.88 -12.25 17.53
CA GLU A 29 3.33 -12.91 16.34
C GLU A 29 2.97 -11.91 15.25
N ILE A 30 2.36 -10.77 15.60
CA ILE A 30 2.08 -9.69 14.64
C ILE A 30 3.39 -9.18 14.04
N CYS A 31 4.42 -8.95 14.87
CA CYS A 31 5.74 -8.53 14.38
C CYS A 31 6.34 -9.56 13.40
N ARG A 32 6.27 -10.86 13.74
CA ARG A 32 6.77 -11.95 12.89
C ARG A 32 6.03 -12.06 11.56
N GLN A 33 4.70 -11.94 11.58
CA GLN A 33 3.88 -11.99 10.36
C GLN A 33 4.23 -10.88 9.38
N HIS A 34 4.47 -9.67 9.91
CA HIS A 34 4.92 -8.53 9.11
C HIS A 34 6.36 -8.68 8.62
N SER A 35 7.30 -9.09 9.47
CA SER A 35 8.73 -9.11 9.13
C SER A 35 9.10 -10.15 8.08
N MET A 36 8.37 -11.26 8.01
CA MET A 36 8.63 -12.35 7.07
C MET A 36 7.74 -12.29 5.81
N ASP A 37 6.95 -11.22 5.64
CA ASP A 37 5.94 -11.12 4.57
C ASP A 37 5.03 -12.36 4.45
N LEU A 38 4.77 -13.05 5.58
CA LEU A 38 4.02 -14.31 5.63
C LEU A 38 2.51 -14.12 5.39
N GLY A 39 2.06 -12.87 5.31
CA GLY A 39 0.67 -12.50 5.19
C GLY A 39 0.17 -11.63 6.33
N LEU A 40 -0.87 -10.84 6.08
CA LEU A 40 -1.76 -10.38 7.15
C LEU A 40 -2.56 -11.57 7.65
N GLY A 41 -1.97 -12.35 8.56
CA GLY A 41 -2.72 -13.34 9.35
C GLY A 41 -3.91 -12.69 10.07
N SER A 42 -4.82 -13.50 10.61
CA SER A 42 -6.01 -12.97 11.30
C SER A 42 -5.67 -11.99 12.42
N GLU A 43 -4.55 -12.19 13.11
CA GLU A 43 -4.05 -11.28 14.15
C GLU A 43 -3.53 -9.96 13.60
N ALA A 44 -2.65 -9.98 12.60
CA ALA A 44 -2.15 -8.76 11.96
C ALA A 44 -3.28 -7.94 11.32
N ARG A 45 -4.28 -8.61 10.71
CA ARG A 45 -5.47 -7.93 10.18
C ARG A 45 -6.33 -7.32 11.29
N ALA A 46 -6.54 -8.02 12.40
CA ALA A 46 -7.26 -7.48 13.55
C ALA A 46 -6.52 -6.27 14.16
N PHE A 47 -5.19 -6.32 14.23
CA PHE A 47 -4.35 -5.22 14.68
C PHE A 47 -4.46 -3.99 13.76
N ALA A 48 -4.41 -4.19 12.44
CA ALA A 48 -4.62 -3.13 11.46
C ALA A 48 -5.96 -2.41 11.66
N LEU A 49 -7.05 -3.16 11.87
CA LEU A 49 -8.38 -2.61 12.15
C LEU A 49 -8.43 -1.84 13.48
N LYS A 50 -7.78 -2.36 14.54
CA LYS A 50 -7.68 -1.66 15.83
C LYS A 50 -6.92 -0.34 15.69
N LEU A 51 -5.81 -0.33 14.95
CA LEU A 51 -5.04 0.89 14.68
C LEU A 51 -5.81 1.86 13.77
N GLY A 52 -6.58 1.36 12.81
CA GLY A 52 -7.49 2.18 12.00
C GLY A 52 -8.56 2.87 12.84
N ALA A 53 -9.14 2.16 13.81
CA ALA A 53 -10.16 2.69 14.71
C ALA A 53 -9.68 3.84 15.61
N THR A 54 -8.37 4.00 15.83
CA THR A 54 -7.82 5.16 16.56
C THR A 54 -7.75 6.42 15.71
N GLY A 55 -7.91 6.29 14.38
CA GLY A 55 -7.72 7.38 13.42
C GLY A 55 -6.25 7.71 13.13
N TRP A 56 -5.29 6.93 13.65
CA TRP A 56 -3.86 7.20 13.46
C TRP A 56 -3.35 6.73 12.09
N LEU A 57 -3.96 5.68 11.51
CA LEU A 57 -3.72 5.28 10.11
C LEU A 57 -4.21 6.31 9.09
N GLY A 58 -5.09 7.24 9.45
CA GLY A 58 -5.51 8.32 8.57
C GLY A 58 -4.85 9.66 8.90
N ARG A 59 -4.06 9.75 9.98
CA ARG A 59 -3.86 10.99 10.74
C ARG A 59 -3.60 12.23 9.88
N GLY A 60 -2.61 12.17 8.98
CA GLY A 60 -2.23 13.29 8.10
C GLY A 60 -3.13 13.55 6.88
N TRP A 61 -4.28 12.88 6.76
CA TRP A 61 -5.21 13.05 5.64
C TRP A 61 -6.35 14.01 5.98
N PRO A 62 -7.10 14.52 4.99
CA PRO A 62 -8.32 15.27 5.24
C PRO A 62 -9.36 14.45 6.02
N GLU A 63 -10.09 15.09 6.93
CA GLU A 63 -11.12 14.45 7.76
C GLU A 63 -12.19 13.73 6.92
N LYS A 64 -12.59 14.30 5.77
CA LYS A 64 -13.56 13.68 4.85
C LYS A 64 -13.14 12.30 4.32
N TYR A 65 -11.85 11.96 4.44
CA TYR A 65 -11.27 10.69 4.02
C TYR A 65 -10.77 9.84 5.20
N GLY A 66 -11.22 10.13 6.42
CA GLY A 66 -10.86 9.37 7.62
C GLY A 66 -9.56 9.83 8.29
N GLY A 67 -9.05 11.01 7.93
CA GLY A 67 -7.93 11.61 8.65
C GLY A 67 -8.35 12.35 9.93
N SER A 68 -7.36 12.75 10.72
CA SER A 68 -7.56 13.43 12.00
C SER A 68 -6.68 14.68 12.15
N GLY A 69 -6.25 15.27 11.03
CA GLY A 69 -5.57 16.57 11.00
C GLY A 69 -4.12 16.57 11.49
N GLY A 70 -3.44 15.42 11.49
CA GLY A 70 -2.05 15.31 11.92
C GLY A 70 -1.06 15.98 10.99
N SER A 71 0.10 16.32 11.54
CA SER A 71 1.22 16.91 10.81
C SER A 71 2.08 15.84 10.12
N VAL A 72 3.03 16.26 9.27
CA VAL A 72 4.08 15.37 8.76
C VAL A 72 4.97 14.82 9.88
N VAL A 73 5.12 15.55 10.99
CA VAL A 73 5.88 15.08 12.16
C VAL A 73 5.17 13.92 12.84
N ASP A 74 3.83 13.96 12.90
CA ASP A 74 3.05 12.83 13.43
C ASP A 74 3.26 11.55 12.60
N GLU A 75 3.42 11.69 11.28
CA GLU A 75 3.73 10.55 10.41
C GLU A 75 5.12 9.96 10.73
N TYR A 76 6.12 10.82 10.97
CA TYR A 76 7.43 10.37 11.43
C TYR A 76 7.37 9.71 12.82
N ILE A 77 6.60 10.25 13.75
CA ILE A 77 6.38 9.65 15.08
C ILE A 77 5.79 8.25 14.93
N LEU A 78 4.77 8.09 14.08
CA LEU A 78 4.14 6.80 13.80
C LEU A 78 5.18 5.77 13.35
N VAL A 79 5.95 6.08 12.30
CA VAL A 79 6.96 5.16 11.75
C VAL A 79 8.05 4.85 12.79
N GLN A 80 8.51 5.85 13.55
CA GLN A 80 9.54 5.64 14.57
C GLN A 80 9.09 4.74 15.72
N GLU A 81 7.85 4.88 16.20
CA GLU A 81 7.35 4.05 17.30
C GLU A 81 7.19 2.58 16.90
N PHE A 82 6.83 2.31 15.64
CA PHE A 82 6.86 0.96 15.07
C PHE A 82 8.28 0.42 14.94
N ALA A 83 9.20 1.23 14.38
CA ALA A 83 10.59 0.83 14.19
C ALA A 83 11.31 0.51 15.51
N ARG A 84 11.02 1.25 16.60
CA ARG A 84 11.55 0.99 17.95
C ARG A 84 11.17 -0.39 18.51
N ARG A 85 10.11 -0.99 17.97
CA ARG A 85 9.58 -2.30 18.35
C ARG A 85 9.86 -3.38 17.30
N GLU A 86 10.77 -3.08 16.36
CA GLU A 86 11.12 -3.96 15.23
C GLU A 86 9.87 -4.41 14.44
N ALA A 87 8.90 -3.51 14.30
CA ALA A 87 7.62 -3.76 13.66
C ALA A 87 7.38 -2.81 12.49
N PHE A 88 6.43 -3.19 11.65
CA PHE A 88 6.02 -2.41 10.48
C PHE A 88 4.63 -1.81 10.70
N VAL A 89 4.43 -0.60 10.21
CA VAL A 89 3.10 -0.01 10.14
C VAL A 89 2.24 -0.90 9.23
N PRO A 90 1.07 -1.37 9.67
CA PRO A 90 0.21 -2.20 8.83
C PRO A 90 -0.33 -1.39 7.66
N ASN A 91 -0.72 -2.07 6.58
CA ASN A 91 -1.32 -1.45 5.39
C ASN A 91 -0.38 -0.42 4.72
N ILE A 92 0.93 -0.70 4.72
CA ILE A 92 1.98 0.27 4.38
C ILE A 92 1.89 0.72 2.91
N VAL A 93 1.57 -0.18 1.98
CA VAL A 93 1.47 0.16 0.56
C VAL A 93 0.21 0.98 0.31
N ALA A 94 -0.91 0.56 0.88
CA ALA A 94 -2.15 1.32 0.82
C ALA A 94 -1.98 2.74 1.38
N ARG A 95 -1.38 2.87 2.57
CA ARG A 95 -1.27 4.15 3.27
C ARG A 95 -0.19 5.07 2.71
N PHE A 96 1.04 4.59 2.50
CA PHE A 96 2.16 5.46 2.14
C PHE A 96 2.35 5.63 0.64
N MET A 97 1.83 4.70 -0.18
CA MET A 97 2.00 4.75 -1.64
C MET A 97 0.70 5.12 -2.35
N CYS A 98 -0.34 4.30 -2.18
CA CYS A 98 -1.58 4.44 -2.95
C CYS A 98 -2.39 5.66 -2.50
N GLY A 99 -2.59 5.81 -1.19
CA GLY A 99 -3.39 6.87 -0.59
C GLY A 99 -2.96 8.29 -1.00
N PRO A 100 -1.68 8.68 -0.92
CA PRO A 100 -1.21 9.99 -1.34
C PRO A 100 -1.41 10.25 -2.83
N VAL A 101 -1.20 9.24 -3.68
CA VAL A 101 -1.44 9.34 -5.12
C VAL A 101 -2.94 9.52 -5.40
N MET A 102 -3.81 8.75 -4.75
CA MET A 102 -5.27 8.89 -4.85
C MET A 102 -5.75 10.27 -4.35
N LEU A 103 -5.22 10.76 -3.21
CA LEU A 103 -5.54 12.08 -2.67
C LEU A 103 -5.22 13.19 -3.67
N ARG A 104 -4.07 13.08 -4.35
CA ARG A 104 -3.58 14.10 -5.27
C ARG A 104 -4.18 14.01 -6.67
N HIS A 105 -4.36 12.79 -7.20
CA HIS A 105 -4.68 12.55 -8.61
C HIS A 105 -5.96 11.76 -8.85
N GLY A 106 -6.51 11.09 -7.84
CA GLY A 106 -7.72 10.28 -7.97
C GLY A 106 -8.96 11.12 -8.24
N GLY A 107 -9.90 10.55 -9.01
CA GLY A 107 -11.27 11.07 -9.09
C GLY A 107 -11.99 10.93 -7.75
N GLU A 108 -13.04 11.73 -7.52
CA GLU A 108 -13.76 11.70 -6.23
C GLU A 108 -14.39 10.33 -5.92
N ALA A 109 -14.82 9.56 -6.93
CA ALA A 109 -15.33 8.20 -6.73
C ALA A 109 -14.27 7.26 -6.14
N MET A 110 -13.04 7.27 -6.69
CA MET A 110 -11.92 6.50 -6.16
C MET A 110 -11.54 6.95 -4.75
N LYS A 111 -11.49 8.27 -4.52
CA LYS A 111 -11.17 8.81 -3.18
C LYS A 111 -12.21 8.42 -2.14
N ALA A 112 -13.50 8.51 -2.46
CA ALA A 112 -14.60 8.22 -1.56
C ALA A 112 -14.70 6.73 -1.19
N ASP A 113 -14.35 5.83 -2.12
CA ASP A 113 -14.31 4.39 -1.85
C ASP A 113 -13.04 4.01 -1.08
N PHE A 114 -11.86 4.24 -1.66
CA PHE A 114 -10.63 3.65 -1.15
C PHE A 114 -10.08 4.36 0.09
N LEU A 115 -10.01 5.69 0.11
CA LEU A 115 -9.29 6.39 1.19
C LEU A 115 -9.87 6.11 2.58
N PRO A 116 -11.20 6.15 2.81
CA PRO A 116 -11.76 5.81 4.11
C PRO A 116 -11.45 4.36 4.53
N ARG A 117 -11.45 3.42 3.58
CA ARG A 117 -11.14 1.99 3.85
C ARG A 117 -9.67 1.81 4.23
N ILE A 118 -8.76 2.54 3.56
CA ILE A 118 -7.33 2.56 3.92
C ILE A 118 -7.12 3.17 5.30
N ALA A 119 -7.76 4.32 5.59
CA ALA A 119 -7.66 4.98 6.89
C ALA A 119 -8.17 4.12 8.05
N ARG A 120 -9.13 3.22 7.79
CA ARG A 120 -9.65 2.24 8.75
C ARG A 120 -8.84 0.93 8.82
N GLY A 121 -7.80 0.77 8.00
CA GLY A 121 -6.98 -0.45 7.96
C GLY A 121 -7.70 -1.66 7.35
N GLU A 122 -8.74 -1.43 6.54
CA GLU A 122 -9.60 -2.50 6.02
C GLU A 122 -9.03 -3.18 4.77
N ILE A 123 -8.22 -2.46 4.01
CA ILE A 123 -7.69 -2.90 2.72
C ILE A 123 -6.19 -2.65 2.58
N GLU A 124 -5.51 -3.59 1.93
CA GLU A 124 -4.10 -3.46 1.54
C GLU A 124 -3.95 -3.52 0.02
N PHE A 125 -2.87 -2.93 -0.49
CA PHE A 125 -2.45 -2.99 -1.88
C PHE A 125 -1.11 -3.73 -2.02
N SER A 126 -0.87 -4.35 -3.16
CA SER A 126 0.48 -4.72 -3.59
C SER A 126 0.89 -3.90 -4.81
N LEU A 127 2.19 -3.61 -4.93
CA LEU A 127 2.72 -2.82 -6.05
C LEU A 127 3.04 -3.74 -7.23
N GLY A 128 2.41 -3.46 -8.37
CA GLY A 128 2.64 -4.17 -9.62
C GLY A 128 3.43 -3.34 -10.62
N TYR A 129 4.71 -3.08 -10.34
CA TYR A 129 5.56 -2.21 -11.18
C TYR A 129 6.57 -3.02 -12.00
N THR A 130 7.42 -3.77 -11.32
CA THR A 130 8.55 -4.51 -11.90
C THR A 130 8.09 -5.66 -12.78
N GLU A 131 8.75 -5.82 -13.92
CA GLU A 131 8.58 -6.94 -14.85
C GLU A 131 9.90 -7.72 -14.95
N PRO A 132 9.87 -9.00 -15.36
CA PRO A 132 11.10 -9.76 -15.60
C PRO A 132 12.10 -9.04 -16.53
N SER A 133 11.60 -8.23 -17.47
CA SER A 133 12.41 -7.45 -18.41
C SER A 133 12.59 -5.97 -18.03
N SER A 134 11.96 -5.48 -16.96
CA SER A 134 11.95 -4.06 -16.59
C SER A 134 11.96 -3.87 -15.07
N GLY A 135 13.12 -3.52 -14.51
CA GLY A 135 13.29 -3.14 -13.10
C GLY A 135 13.58 -1.65 -12.97
N SER A 136 14.87 -1.30 -12.88
CA SER A 136 15.31 0.10 -12.75
C SER A 136 14.82 0.99 -13.89
N ASP A 137 14.76 0.48 -15.13
CA ASP A 137 14.11 1.16 -16.26
C ASP A 137 12.62 0.80 -16.31
N LEU A 138 11.85 1.28 -15.34
CA LEU A 138 10.42 1.02 -15.23
C LEU A 138 9.65 1.44 -16.49
N ALA A 139 10.10 2.49 -17.17
CA ALA A 139 9.43 3.01 -18.36
C ALA A 139 9.56 2.08 -19.58
N SER A 140 10.41 1.05 -19.53
CA SER A 140 10.53 0.02 -20.57
C SER A 140 9.48 -1.10 -20.47
N MET A 141 8.59 -1.05 -19.48
CA MET A 141 7.56 -2.07 -19.22
C MET A 141 6.68 -2.36 -20.45
N ARG A 142 6.30 -3.64 -20.58
CA ARG A 142 5.59 -4.21 -21.73
C ARG A 142 4.21 -4.76 -21.39
N MET A 143 3.90 -4.99 -20.12
CA MET A 143 2.54 -5.35 -19.71
C MET A 143 1.56 -4.29 -20.21
N ARG A 144 0.47 -4.73 -20.84
CA ARG A 144 -0.46 -3.84 -21.52
C ARG A 144 -1.86 -3.88 -20.90
N ALA A 145 -2.54 -2.76 -21.01
CA ALA A 145 -3.97 -2.62 -20.78
C ALA A 145 -4.59 -2.06 -22.06
N VAL A 146 -5.44 -2.85 -22.72
CA VAL A 146 -6.14 -2.48 -23.95
C VAL A 146 -7.51 -1.94 -23.59
N ASP A 147 -7.85 -0.75 -24.08
CA ASP A 147 -9.18 -0.16 -23.92
C ASP A 147 -10.25 -1.01 -24.63
N ASP A 148 -11.30 -1.36 -23.88
CA ASP A 148 -12.50 -2.08 -24.33
C ASP A 148 -13.77 -1.36 -23.86
N GLY A 149 -13.80 -0.03 -24.01
CA GLY A 149 -14.96 0.82 -23.73
C GLY A 149 -15.06 1.19 -22.25
N ASP A 150 -15.95 0.51 -21.51
CA ASP A 150 -16.15 0.74 -20.07
C ASP A 150 -15.15 -0.05 -19.20
N SER A 151 -14.10 -0.61 -19.81
CA SER A 151 -13.09 -1.42 -19.12
C SER A 151 -11.79 -1.52 -19.91
N PHE A 152 -10.70 -1.88 -19.22
CA PHE A 152 -9.44 -2.32 -19.78
C PHE A 152 -9.27 -3.84 -19.71
N ILE A 153 -8.66 -4.42 -20.74
CA ILE A 153 -8.20 -5.82 -20.76
C ILE A 153 -6.69 -5.86 -20.56
N ILE A 154 -6.29 -6.48 -19.46
CA ILE A 154 -4.92 -6.46 -18.96
C ILE A 154 -4.24 -7.80 -19.26
N SER A 155 -3.04 -7.75 -19.83
CA SER A 155 -2.24 -8.95 -20.07
C SER A 155 -0.75 -8.72 -19.85
N GLY A 156 -0.11 -9.65 -19.15
CA GLY A 156 1.33 -9.65 -18.91
C GLY A 156 1.71 -10.26 -17.58
N GLN A 157 2.90 -9.92 -17.08
CA GLN A 157 3.46 -10.46 -15.86
C GLN A 157 4.17 -9.36 -15.07
N LYS A 158 4.03 -9.40 -13.75
CA LYS A 158 4.85 -8.65 -12.79
C LYS A 158 5.65 -9.61 -11.92
N ILE A 159 6.78 -9.15 -11.39
CA ILE A 159 7.68 -9.93 -10.53
C ILE A 159 8.15 -9.10 -9.34
N PHE A 160 8.46 -9.78 -8.24
CA PHE A 160 8.80 -9.17 -6.96
C PHE A 160 7.66 -8.34 -6.34
N ASN A 161 6.42 -8.77 -6.59
CA ASN A 161 5.24 -8.15 -6.00
C ASN A 161 5.07 -8.64 -4.56
N THR A 162 5.67 -7.93 -3.62
CA THR A 162 5.47 -8.18 -2.19
C THR A 162 3.98 -8.04 -1.85
N GLN A 163 3.50 -8.87 -0.94
CA GLN A 163 2.12 -8.85 -0.42
C GLN A 163 0.99 -9.30 -1.38
N SER A 164 1.26 -9.58 -2.66
CA SER A 164 0.18 -9.94 -3.62
C SER A 164 -0.63 -11.19 -3.23
N HIS A 165 -0.10 -12.07 -2.39
CA HIS A 165 -0.81 -13.26 -1.92
C HIS A 165 -1.86 -12.98 -0.84
N PHE A 166 -1.96 -11.75 -0.32
CA PHE A 166 -2.97 -11.37 0.66
C PHE A 166 -3.57 -9.96 0.44
N ALA A 167 -2.91 -9.08 -0.30
CA ALA A 167 -3.39 -7.71 -0.54
C ALA A 167 -4.70 -7.68 -1.31
N ASP A 168 -5.70 -6.91 -0.87
CA ASP A 168 -7.02 -6.86 -1.51
C ASP A 168 -6.98 -6.37 -2.97
N TYR A 169 -6.03 -5.50 -3.30
CA TYR A 169 -5.90 -4.89 -4.61
C TYR A 169 -4.44 -4.87 -5.10
N HIS A 170 -4.25 -4.81 -6.42
CA HIS A 170 -2.97 -4.48 -7.04
C HIS A 170 -3.00 -3.03 -7.51
N TRP A 171 -2.00 -2.26 -7.11
CA TRP A 171 -1.70 -0.94 -7.65
C TRP A 171 -0.76 -1.12 -8.84
N LEU A 172 -1.34 -1.23 -10.03
CA LEU A 172 -0.71 -1.85 -11.19
C LEU A 172 -0.30 -0.81 -12.23
N ALA A 173 0.99 -0.78 -12.60
CA ALA A 173 1.47 0.03 -13.70
C ALA A 173 1.42 -0.76 -15.01
N VAL A 174 0.73 -0.19 -16.01
CA VAL A 174 0.47 -0.81 -17.31
C VAL A 174 0.72 0.15 -18.46
N ARG A 175 1.14 -0.38 -19.61
CA ARG A 175 1.17 0.34 -20.88
C ARG A 175 -0.26 0.46 -21.43
N THR A 176 -0.78 1.67 -21.52
CA THR A 176 -2.07 1.97 -22.17
C THR A 176 -1.90 2.58 -23.55
N ASP A 177 -0.78 3.25 -23.81
CA ASP A 177 -0.45 3.80 -25.14
C ASP A 177 0.98 3.36 -25.53
N PRO A 178 1.13 2.38 -26.44
CA PRO A 178 2.44 1.92 -26.91
C PRO A 178 3.13 2.87 -27.88
N GLU A 179 2.39 3.80 -28.51
CA GLU A 179 2.93 4.73 -29.51
C GLU A 179 3.36 6.06 -28.87
N ALA A 180 2.85 6.37 -27.68
CA ALA A 180 3.29 7.51 -26.88
C ALA A 180 4.77 7.41 -26.47
N PRO A 181 5.43 8.54 -26.18
CA PRO A 181 6.72 8.53 -25.50
C PRO A 181 6.69 7.62 -24.26
N ARG A 182 7.75 6.84 -24.03
CA ARG A 182 7.75 5.75 -23.04
C ARG A 182 7.27 6.13 -21.62
N HIS A 183 7.46 7.39 -21.20
CA HIS A 183 7.04 7.90 -19.89
C HIS A 183 5.59 8.43 -19.87
N CYS A 184 4.98 8.64 -21.03
CA CYS A 184 3.63 9.19 -21.19
C CYS A 184 2.58 8.12 -21.54
N GLY A 185 3.01 6.91 -21.94
CA GLY A 185 2.11 5.81 -22.29
C GLY A 185 1.74 4.86 -21.14
N ILE A 186 2.04 5.23 -19.89
CA ILE A 186 1.83 4.36 -18.72
C ILE A 186 0.70 4.92 -17.86
N SER A 187 -0.21 4.02 -17.46
CA SER A 187 -1.29 4.32 -16.52
C SER A 187 -1.17 3.47 -15.26
N LEU A 188 -1.73 3.97 -14.16
CA LEU A 188 -1.88 3.23 -12.90
C LEU A 188 -3.34 2.79 -12.78
N LEU A 189 -3.56 1.49 -12.59
CA LEU A 189 -4.89 0.90 -12.41
C LEU A 189 -5.00 0.25 -11.02
N VAL A 190 -6.20 0.32 -10.45
CA VAL A 190 -6.57 -0.48 -9.27
C VAL A 190 -7.20 -1.77 -9.77
N VAL A 191 -6.58 -2.91 -9.48
CA VAL A 191 -7.06 -4.22 -9.91
C VAL A 191 -7.45 -5.05 -8.68
N ASP A 192 -8.68 -5.55 -8.62
CA ASP A 192 -9.07 -6.52 -7.58
C ASP A 192 -8.23 -7.80 -7.73
N GLN A 193 -7.52 -8.22 -6.67
CA GLN A 193 -6.68 -9.43 -6.74
C GLN A 193 -7.47 -10.70 -7.09
N ARG A 194 -8.79 -10.67 -6.85
CA ARG A 194 -9.71 -11.79 -7.09
C ARG A 194 -10.29 -11.78 -8.49
N ALA A 195 -9.94 -10.81 -9.33
CA ALA A 195 -10.40 -10.76 -10.70
C ALA A 195 -9.98 -12.03 -11.46
N PRO A 196 -10.88 -12.63 -12.27
CA PRO A 196 -10.54 -13.80 -13.08
C PRO A 196 -9.35 -13.51 -14.00
N GLY A 197 -8.49 -14.52 -14.20
CA GLY A 197 -7.29 -14.40 -15.03
C GLY A 197 -6.01 -14.00 -14.27
N ILE A 198 -6.11 -13.72 -12.96
CA ILE A 198 -4.93 -13.47 -12.11
C ILE A 198 -4.39 -14.79 -11.55
N THR A 199 -3.09 -15.03 -11.73
CA THR A 199 -2.36 -16.14 -11.10
C THR A 199 -1.19 -15.59 -10.30
N ILE A 200 -1.14 -15.88 -9.00
CA ILE A 200 -0.06 -15.46 -8.09
C ILE A 200 0.78 -16.68 -7.73
N ARG A 201 2.10 -16.59 -7.86
CA ARG A 201 3.04 -17.64 -7.45
C ARG A 201 4.09 -17.11 -6.47
N PRO A 202 4.43 -17.87 -5.41
CA PRO A 202 5.43 -17.46 -4.44
C PRO A 202 6.83 -17.40 -5.05
N ILE A 203 7.62 -16.45 -4.57
CA ILE A 203 9.08 -16.39 -4.73
C ILE A 203 9.65 -16.27 -3.31
N GLU A 204 10.31 -17.33 -2.86
CA GLU A 204 11.03 -17.34 -1.59
C GLU A 204 12.38 -16.63 -1.77
N THR A 205 12.69 -15.67 -0.91
CA THR A 205 13.96 -14.93 -0.95
C THR A 205 15.01 -15.61 -0.07
N LEU A 206 16.27 -15.21 -0.24
CA LEU A 206 17.36 -15.63 0.65
C LEU A 206 17.15 -15.16 2.10
N GLY A 207 16.47 -14.03 2.31
CA GLY A 207 16.14 -13.50 3.64
C GLY A 207 15.04 -14.27 4.35
N GLY A 208 14.39 -15.21 3.66
CA GLY A 208 13.27 -15.98 4.21
C GLY A 208 11.93 -15.27 4.11
N GLU A 209 11.89 -14.11 3.46
CA GLU A 209 10.65 -13.43 3.12
C GLU A 209 10.03 -14.02 1.84
N ARG A 210 8.73 -13.81 1.69
CA ARG A 210 8.00 -14.16 0.46
C ARG A 210 7.67 -12.92 -0.36
N THR A 211 8.10 -12.92 -1.61
CA THR A 211 7.53 -12.07 -2.66
C THR A 211 6.78 -12.92 -3.68
N ASN A 212 6.28 -12.34 -4.78
CA ASN A 212 5.46 -13.06 -5.75
C ASN A 212 5.77 -12.66 -7.19
N GLU A 213 5.62 -13.62 -8.10
CA GLU A 213 5.32 -13.31 -9.51
C GLU A 213 3.80 -13.38 -9.71
N VAL A 214 3.29 -12.47 -10.53
CA VAL A 214 1.85 -12.35 -10.79
C VAL A 214 1.63 -12.29 -12.29
N PHE A 215 0.82 -13.20 -12.79
CA PHE A 215 0.41 -13.29 -14.19
C PHE A 215 -1.01 -12.77 -14.33
N TYR A 216 -1.26 -12.05 -15.41
CA TYR A 216 -2.55 -11.49 -15.76
C TYR A 216 -2.87 -11.98 -17.17
N ASP A 217 -3.89 -12.80 -17.29
CA ASP A 217 -4.38 -13.37 -18.53
C ASP A 217 -5.78 -12.82 -18.82
N GLU A 218 -5.85 -11.89 -19.78
CA GLU A 218 -7.08 -11.18 -20.19
C GLU A 218 -7.95 -10.65 -19.03
N VAL A 219 -7.30 -10.11 -17.99
CA VAL A 219 -7.98 -9.61 -16.79
C VAL A 219 -8.76 -8.34 -17.13
N ARG A 220 -10.07 -8.34 -16.92
CA ARG A 220 -10.95 -7.19 -17.19
C ARG A 220 -11.10 -6.30 -15.95
N VAL A 221 -10.88 -5.00 -16.10
CA VAL A 221 -10.95 -3.99 -15.03
C VAL A 221 -11.70 -2.75 -15.53
N PRO A 222 -12.66 -2.18 -14.77
CA PRO A 222 -13.35 -0.94 -15.15
C PRO A 222 -12.42 0.28 -15.30
#